data_AF-A0A2G6LA68-F1
#
_entry.id   AF-A0A2G6LA68-F1
#
_cell.length_a   1.000
_cell.length_b   1.000
_cell.length_c   1.000
_cell.angle_alpha   90.00
_cell.angle_beta   90.00
_cell.angle_gamma   90.00
#
_symmetry.space_group_name_H-M   'P 1'
#
loop_
_entity.id
_entity.type
_entity.pdbx_description
1 polymer ?
#
loop_
_entity_poly.entity_id
_entity_poly.type
_entity_poly.pdbx_seq_one_letter_code
_entity_poly.pdbx_strand_id
1 'polypeptide(L)'
;MKLQVLTVLIPLSTLAVADTQPMSLLLPDSKSAMTAPTGMVYEKILAAVTPNTRHNNSTHWLSVAQITDTQPLTSVADAPIVEMVSGSPSSVKTQATDNFEVLPQSGSPEIALLLNDNINPLLWQGINNRLRNFEAVRHLYAQMNYRPLWTDNGNITRLAAQVIEASKNAWQHALPPQVYHSDATSTLHAGQAVSEPEKFDIILTDAFITLKQHLANGIVDPKKQFSTWNTHPEELDFLALYHQAFRSGHIDNILSVNDPDYQQLQHAYVAALQQAQNAQQHTVTVPFSKMKPGSRGAAVIALRERLGLPTDSNQYDNSVRDAVRAYQRANDLGADGIAGANTIAHLNGQRPDSRIHQLAVNMERLRWSRKPASGNYIWVNIPAYRMAIREGNQFIFESDVIVGRPKRPTPVFRDTLEHVVLAPYWNVPGTIFKEDKLPLLKKNPNALGKNMQVLNTSTGKVVKASSVNWHNGGEGYRLRQLPGARNSLGRMKFLFPNHHAIYLHDTPKRKLFKRSRRAFSSGCIRVARAEDLAVFLLGDMGYNRERIKRESRRSKEKWVNLQQPKRYPVLLSYYTAWVDKDGHMNYSPDIYGYDKPLEKLYQQALKHL
;
A
#
# COMPACT_ATOMS: atom_id res chain seq x y z
N MET A 1 61.87 4.79 2.66
CA MET A 1 61.68 3.47 3.33
C MET A 1 60.20 3.35 3.67
N LYS A 2 59.44 2.33 3.21
CA LYS A 2 59.37 0.95 3.75
C LYS A 2 59.01 1.01 5.25
N LEU A 3 57.79 0.71 5.71
CA LEU A 3 57.08 -0.58 5.87
C LEU A 3 55.66 -0.26 6.42
N GLN A 4 54.65 -1.14 6.60
CA GLN A 4 54.22 -2.43 6.03
C GLN A 4 52.74 -2.62 6.44
N VAL A 5 51.95 -3.39 5.70
CA VAL A 5 50.61 -3.83 6.15
C VAL A 5 50.77 -5.06 7.07
N LEU A 6 50.00 -5.15 8.15
CA LEU A 6 49.71 -6.43 8.79
C LEU A 6 48.29 -6.47 9.39
N THR A 7 47.50 -7.44 8.92
CA THR A 7 46.19 -7.81 9.47
C THR A 7 46.39 -8.86 10.56
N VAL A 8 45.67 -8.77 11.67
CA VAL A 8 45.58 -9.87 12.67
C VAL A 8 44.13 -10.13 13.04
N LEU A 9 43.68 -11.37 12.82
CA LEU A 9 42.44 -11.94 13.34
C LEU A 9 42.66 -12.40 14.79
N ILE A 10 41.65 -12.24 15.66
CA ILE A 10 41.60 -12.89 16.98
C ILE A 10 40.29 -13.68 17.08
N PRO A 11 40.32 -14.99 17.42
CA PRO A 11 39.13 -15.81 17.61
C PRO A 11 38.56 -15.63 19.03
N LEU A 12 37.26 -15.90 19.21
CA LEU A 12 36.68 -16.17 20.53
C LEU A 12 36.27 -17.64 20.66
N SER A 13 36.80 -18.28 21.70
CA SER A 13 36.39 -19.61 22.14
C SER A 13 35.85 -19.53 23.56
N THR A 14 34.62 -20.02 23.75
CA THR A 14 34.09 -20.71 24.96
C THR A 14 34.49 -20.23 26.36
N LEU A 15 33.50 -19.84 27.16
CA LEU A 15 33.40 -20.18 28.59
C LEU A 15 31.92 -20.24 29.02
N ALA A 16 31.61 -20.95 30.10
CA ALA A 16 30.29 -21.55 30.34
C ALA A 16 29.49 -20.98 31.53
N VAL A 17 28.15 -21.11 31.40
CA VAL A 17 27.10 -21.37 32.42
C VAL A 17 27.28 -20.87 33.86
N ALA A 18 26.29 -20.10 34.34
CA ALA A 18 25.81 -20.15 35.73
C ALA A 18 24.27 -19.91 35.77
N ASP A 19 23.57 -20.63 36.64
CA ASP A 19 22.10 -20.68 36.75
C ASP A 19 21.44 -19.43 37.37
N THR A 20 20.18 -19.17 37.00
CA THR A 20 19.14 -18.68 37.93
C THR A 20 17.74 -19.15 37.50
N GLN A 21 16.93 -19.63 38.44
CA GLN A 21 15.55 -20.11 38.21
C GLN A 21 14.49 -19.01 38.35
N PRO A 22 13.33 -19.11 37.65
CA PRO A 22 12.18 -18.25 37.88
C PRO A 22 11.21 -18.84 38.92
N MET A 23 10.93 -18.10 40.00
CA MET A 23 9.92 -18.50 40.99
C MET A 23 8.51 -17.99 40.61
N SER A 24 7.51 -18.86 40.73
CA SER A 24 6.10 -18.54 40.46
C SER A 24 5.40 -17.99 41.70
N LEU A 25 4.48 -17.02 41.53
CA LEU A 25 3.67 -16.47 42.62
C LEU A 25 2.18 -16.78 42.46
N LEU A 26 1.64 -17.47 43.45
CA LEU A 26 0.22 -17.80 43.61
C LEU A 26 -0.54 -16.67 44.32
N LEU A 27 -1.81 -16.50 43.97
CA LEU A 27 -2.79 -15.68 44.70
C LEU A 27 -3.44 -16.49 45.84
N PRO A 28 -3.88 -15.82 46.91
CA PRO A 28 -5.04 -16.28 47.69
C PRO A 28 -6.15 -15.23 47.82
N ASP A 29 -7.39 -15.71 47.93
CA ASP A 29 -8.59 -14.93 48.25
C ASP A 29 -8.66 -14.50 49.72
N SER A 30 -9.36 -13.39 50.03
CA SER A 30 -10.44 -13.38 51.04
C SER A 30 -11.15 -12.02 51.17
N LYS A 31 -12.32 -12.03 51.81
CA LYS A 31 -13.28 -10.92 51.98
C LYS A 31 -13.01 -10.15 53.27
N SER A 32 -13.25 -8.84 53.30
CA SER A 32 -14.36 -8.22 54.08
C SER A 32 -14.25 -6.68 54.19
N ALA A 33 -15.41 -6.02 54.37
CA ALA A 33 -15.62 -4.58 54.42
C ALA A 33 -14.90 -3.83 55.58
N MET A 34 -14.64 -2.52 55.43
CA MET A 34 -15.43 -1.43 56.06
C MET A 34 -14.88 0.00 55.75
N THR A 35 -15.80 0.97 55.70
CA THR A 35 -15.68 2.42 56.02
C THR A 35 -14.57 3.32 55.42
N ALA A 36 -15.02 4.41 54.76
CA ALA A 36 -14.32 5.70 54.58
C ALA A 36 -14.50 6.59 55.86
N PRO A 37 -14.03 7.87 56.00
CA PRO A 37 -13.61 8.84 54.96
C PRO A 37 -12.45 9.83 55.32
N THR A 38 -12.31 10.92 54.54
CA THR A 38 -11.56 12.20 54.78
C THR A 38 -10.02 12.14 54.92
N GLY A 39 -9.23 13.15 54.50
CA GLY A 39 -9.50 14.40 53.76
C GLY A 39 -8.33 15.40 53.88
N MET A 40 -8.18 16.34 52.92
CA MET A 40 -7.20 17.47 52.91
C MET A 40 -5.70 17.09 52.85
N VAL A 41 -4.72 17.95 52.53
CA VAL A 41 -4.57 19.16 51.67
C VAL A 41 -3.06 19.21 51.32
N TYR A 42 -2.66 19.64 50.12
CA TYR A 42 -1.25 19.93 49.81
C TYR A 42 -1.02 21.44 49.74
N GLU A 43 -0.17 21.97 50.61
CA GLU A 43 0.28 23.37 50.57
C GLU A 43 1.61 23.58 49.83
N LYS A 44 1.82 24.83 49.42
CA LYS A 44 2.99 25.34 48.67
C LYS A 44 4.21 25.48 49.58
N ILE A 45 5.40 25.43 48.98
CA ILE A 45 6.44 26.45 49.26
C ILE A 45 7.00 26.98 47.92
N LEU A 46 7.12 28.30 47.83
CA LEU A 46 7.86 29.07 46.82
C LEU A 46 9.24 29.43 47.38
N ALA A 47 10.26 29.57 46.52
CA ALA A 47 11.05 30.80 46.39
C ALA A 47 12.19 30.63 45.36
N ALA A 48 12.55 31.72 44.70
CA ALA A 48 13.65 31.78 43.74
C ALA A 48 14.80 32.65 44.28
N VAL A 49 16.03 32.40 43.83
CA VAL A 49 17.13 33.37 43.84
C VAL A 49 17.96 33.21 42.57
N THR A 50 18.19 34.31 41.85
CA THR A 50 19.28 34.49 40.87
C THR A 50 20.27 35.53 41.44
N PRO A 51 21.55 35.57 41.02
CA PRO A 51 21.90 36.48 39.91
C PRO A 51 23.13 36.11 39.03
N ASN A 52 22.98 36.35 37.71
CA ASN A 52 23.85 37.15 36.83
C ASN A 52 25.41 36.95 36.76
N THR A 53 25.95 36.60 35.57
CA THR A 53 26.87 37.48 34.78
C THR A 53 27.17 37.02 33.34
N ARG A 54 27.00 37.97 32.40
CA ARG A 54 27.56 38.19 31.02
C ARG A 54 28.51 37.19 30.33
N HIS A 55 28.25 36.90 29.04
CA HIS A 55 29.06 37.43 27.90
C HIS A 55 28.32 37.36 26.53
N ASN A 56 28.74 38.19 25.56
CA ASN A 56 28.11 38.44 24.25
C ASN A 56 28.52 37.47 23.11
N ASN A 57 27.63 37.20 22.14
CA ASN A 57 27.75 37.78 20.77
C ASN A 57 26.59 37.43 19.78
N SER A 58 25.86 38.47 19.38
CA SER A 58 25.32 38.78 18.03
C SER A 58 24.84 37.70 17.04
N THR A 59 23.58 37.84 16.61
CA THR A 59 23.15 37.79 15.19
C THR A 59 21.95 38.73 14.98
N HIS A 60 21.85 39.37 13.80
CA HIS A 60 20.96 40.51 13.56
C HIS A 60 19.53 40.14 13.09
N TRP A 61 18.57 40.98 13.46
CA TRP A 61 17.26 41.15 12.79
C TRP A 61 17.05 42.63 12.47
N LEU A 62 16.55 42.94 11.27
CA LEU A 62 15.90 44.20 10.87
C LEU A 62 14.70 43.79 9.99
N SER A 63 13.45 44.03 10.36
CA SER A 63 12.74 45.31 10.60
C SER A 63 12.05 45.80 9.31
N VAL A 64 10.72 45.84 9.37
CA VAL A 64 9.82 46.33 8.30
C VAL A 64 9.43 47.77 8.64
N ALA A 65 9.42 48.65 7.63
CA ALA A 65 8.89 50.02 7.75
C ALA A 65 7.72 50.24 6.78
N GLN A 66 6.76 51.06 7.21
CA GLN A 66 5.57 51.46 6.45
C GLN A 66 5.88 52.64 5.51
N ILE A 67 4.99 52.91 4.54
CA ILE A 67 4.50 54.26 4.15
C ILE A 67 3.22 54.10 3.31
N THR A 68 2.40 55.16 3.24
CA THR A 68 1.01 55.19 2.78
C THR A 68 0.78 55.88 1.42
N ASP A 69 -0.45 55.72 0.90
CA ASP A 69 -1.31 56.74 0.26
C ASP A 69 -1.73 56.71 -1.24
N THR A 70 -3.06 56.90 -1.40
CA THR A 70 -3.85 57.55 -2.47
C THR A 70 -3.94 57.03 -3.93
N GLN A 71 -5.08 56.38 -4.23
CA GLN A 71 -6.15 56.65 -5.26
C GLN A 71 -5.91 57.63 -6.45
N PRO A 72 -6.68 57.59 -7.58
CA PRO A 72 -7.81 56.71 -7.96
C PRO A 72 -7.71 56.07 -9.39
N LEU A 73 -8.75 55.34 -9.82
CA LEU A 73 -8.89 54.76 -11.18
C LEU A 73 -10.21 55.11 -11.88
N THR A 74 -10.13 55.24 -13.20
CA THR A 74 -11.22 55.52 -14.16
C THR A 74 -10.82 55.01 -15.55
N SER A 75 -11.70 54.55 -16.45
CA SER A 75 -13.14 54.21 -16.37
C SER A 75 -13.64 53.71 -17.75
N VAL A 76 -14.62 52.76 -17.78
CA VAL A 76 -15.56 52.51 -18.92
C VAL A 76 -14.94 51.95 -20.23
N ALA A 77 -15.52 51.03 -21.03
CA ALA A 77 -16.58 50.02 -20.89
C ALA A 77 -16.55 49.03 -22.10
N ASP A 78 -17.59 48.18 -22.23
CA ASP A 78 -18.09 47.47 -23.44
C ASP A 78 -17.41 46.16 -23.98
N ALA A 79 -18.04 45.03 -23.60
CA ALA A 79 -18.71 43.98 -24.43
C ALA A 79 -18.05 43.36 -25.71
N PRO A 80 -18.53 42.19 -26.23
CA PRO A 80 -19.47 41.18 -25.69
C PRO A 80 -18.93 39.72 -25.69
N ILE A 81 -19.81 38.78 -25.28
CA ILE A 81 -19.61 37.32 -25.25
C ILE A 81 -19.84 36.70 -26.64
N VAL A 82 -19.07 35.64 -27.00
CA VAL A 82 -19.40 34.71 -28.09
C VAL A 82 -19.29 33.25 -27.60
N GLU A 83 -20.23 32.41 -28.02
CA GLU A 83 -20.35 31.00 -27.64
C GLU A 83 -19.25 30.11 -28.24
N MET A 84 -18.76 29.12 -27.48
CA MET A 84 -17.96 28.03 -28.05
C MET A 84 -18.84 26.82 -28.35
N VAL A 85 -19.15 26.62 -29.63
CA VAL A 85 -19.76 25.40 -30.15
C VAL A 85 -18.70 24.32 -30.37
N SER A 86 -19.05 23.08 -30.05
CA SER A 86 -18.20 21.89 -30.20
C SER A 86 -17.88 21.54 -31.66
N GLY A 87 -16.61 21.27 -31.96
CA GLY A 87 -16.18 20.67 -33.22
C GLY A 87 -14.92 19.81 -33.05
N SER A 88 -15.04 18.50 -33.27
CA SER A 88 -13.90 17.58 -33.28
C SER A 88 -13.10 17.69 -34.58
N PRO A 89 -11.76 17.72 -34.57
CA PRO A 89 -10.97 17.56 -35.79
C PRO A 89 -10.86 16.07 -36.16
N SER A 90 -11.34 15.74 -37.36
CA SER A 90 -11.16 14.42 -37.97
C SER A 90 -9.68 14.19 -38.37
N SER A 91 -9.31 12.91 -38.42
CA SER A 91 -7.99 12.44 -38.85
C SER A 91 -7.58 12.94 -40.24
N VAL A 92 -6.43 13.60 -40.33
CA VAL A 92 -5.66 13.75 -41.58
C VAL A 92 -4.52 12.73 -41.56
N LYS A 93 -4.53 11.81 -42.54
CA LYS A 93 -3.35 10.99 -42.85
C LYS A 93 -2.43 11.81 -43.74
N THR A 94 -1.31 12.28 -43.20
CA THR A 94 -0.18 12.75 -44.01
C THR A 94 0.83 11.61 -44.15
N GLN A 95 1.01 11.11 -45.37
CA GLN A 95 2.19 10.31 -45.70
C GLN A 95 3.40 11.26 -45.68
N ALA A 96 4.33 11.03 -44.75
CA ALA A 96 5.63 11.70 -44.76
C ALA A 96 6.66 10.74 -45.36
N THR A 97 6.99 10.94 -46.62
CA THR A 97 8.16 10.33 -47.26
C THR A 97 9.38 11.20 -46.99
N ASP A 98 10.46 10.56 -46.53
CA ASP A 98 11.86 10.99 -46.53
C ASP A 98 12.18 12.48 -46.41
N ASN A 99 12.64 12.86 -45.22
CA ASN A 99 13.77 13.78 -45.10
C ASN A 99 14.71 13.24 -44.01
N PHE A 100 15.86 12.72 -44.40
CA PHE A 100 16.98 12.47 -43.49
C PHE A 100 17.54 13.84 -43.05
N GLU A 101 16.92 14.41 -42.02
CA GLU A 101 17.40 15.62 -41.37
C GLU A 101 18.81 15.36 -40.83
N VAL A 102 19.76 16.24 -41.19
CA VAL A 102 21.20 16.00 -41.03
C VAL A 102 21.53 15.68 -39.57
N LEU A 103 21.96 14.44 -39.32
CA LEU A 103 22.41 14.02 -37.99
C LEU A 103 23.49 14.98 -37.50
N PRO A 104 23.36 15.55 -36.29
CA PRO A 104 24.43 16.37 -35.72
C PRO A 104 25.69 15.52 -35.58
N GLN A 105 26.88 16.12 -35.71
CA GLN A 105 28.21 15.47 -35.82
C GLN A 105 28.63 14.49 -34.68
N SER A 106 27.74 14.21 -33.74
CA SER A 106 27.93 13.37 -32.55
C SER A 106 26.84 12.31 -32.36
N GLY A 107 25.79 12.28 -33.20
CA GLY A 107 24.79 11.21 -33.21
C GLY A 107 25.29 9.99 -33.98
N SER A 108 24.86 8.79 -33.61
CA SER A 108 25.17 7.55 -34.34
C SER A 108 24.15 7.31 -35.47
N PRO A 109 24.58 7.25 -36.74
CA PRO A 109 23.70 6.90 -37.85
C PRO A 109 23.15 5.48 -37.74
N GLU A 110 23.93 4.56 -37.19
CA GLU A 110 23.54 3.16 -37.03
C GLU A 110 22.42 3.02 -35.98
N ILE A 111 22.47 3.76 -34.87
CA ILE A 111 21.34 3.81 -33.90
C ILE A 111 20.08 4.36 -34.59
N ALA A 112 20.21 5.40 -35.41
CA ALA A 112 19.08 5.97 -36.14
C ALA A 112 18.47 4.97 -37.15
N LEU A 113 19.30 4.24 -37.91
CA LEU A 113 18.86 3.22 -38.86
C LEU A 113 18.15 2.06 -38.15
N LEU A 114 18.78 1.44 -37.14
CA LEU A 114 18.23 0.33 -36.37
C LEU A 114 16.82 0.63 -35.80
N LEU A 115 16.59 1.88 -35.37
CA LEU A 115 15.33 2.33 -34.78
C LEU A 115 14.30 2.82 -35.81
N ASN A 116 14.72 3.40 -36.94
CA ASN A 116 13.80 3.86 -37.99
C ASN A 116 13.32 2.70 -38.88
N ASP A 117 14.15 1.69 -39.11
CA ASP A 117 13.81 0.47 -39.84
C ASP A 117 12.96 -0.52 -39.00
N ASN A 118 12.59 -0.14 -37.77
CA ASN A 118 11.77 -0.91 -36.83
C ASN A 118 12.36 -2.29 -36.48
N ILE A 119 13.69 -2.40 -36.37
CA ILE A 119 14.38 -3.67 -36.12
C ILE A 119 14.19 -4.10 -34.67
N ASN A 120 13.19 -4.96 -34.46
CA ASN A 120 12.88 -5.59 -33.18
C ASN A 120 12.41 -7.03 -33.44
N PRO A 121 13.09 -8.08 -32.94
CA PRO A 121 14.17 -8.05 -31.94
C PRO A 121 15.57 -7.75 -32.51
N LEU A 122 16.47 -7.28 -31.64
CA LEU A 122 17.89 -7.10 -31.95
C LEU A 122 18.69 -8.37 -31.63
N LEU A 123 19.32 -8.96 -32.64
CA LEU A 123 20.31 -10.02 -32.42
C LEU A 123 21.65 -9.38 -32.02
N TRP A 124 22.13 -9.72 -30.82
CA TRP A 124 23.39 -9.23 -30.25
C TRP A 124 24.09 -10.36 -29.49
N GLN A 125 25.37 -10.61 -29.77
CA GLN A 125 26.15 -11.73 -29.22
C GLN A 125 25.46 -13.11 -29.33
N GLY A 126 24.68 -13.33 -30.40
CA GLY A 126 23.90 -14.56 -30.60
C GLY A 126 22.63 -14.67 -29.75
N ILE A 127 22.34 -13.69 -28.88
CA ILE A 127 21.15 -13.63 -28.04
C ILE A 127 20.11 -12.73 -28.70
N ASN A 128 18.85 -13.19 -28.70
CA ASN A 128 17.75 -12.49 -29.35
C ASN A 128 17.07 -11.51 -28.37
N ASN A 129 17.39 -10.22 -28.49
CA ASN A 129 16.94 -9.19 -27.56
C ASN A 129 15.71 -8.45 -28.13
N ARG A 130 14.52 -8.95 -27.80
CA ARG A 130 13.25 -8.26 -28.10
C ARG A 130 13.10 -7.03 -27.21
N LEU A 131 12.98 -5.86 -27.83
CA LEU A 131 12.76 -4.59 -27.15
C LEU A 131 11.28 -4.51 -26.72
N ARG A 132 11.03 -4.32 -25.43
CA ARG A 132 9.69 -4.34 -24.81
C ARG A 132 8.99 -2.99 -24.96
N ASN A 133 9.76 -1.92 -25.05
CA ASN A 133 9.36 -0.52 -25.06
C ASN A 133 9.86 0.23 -26.30
N PHE A 134 9.87 -0.44 -27.46
CA PHE A 134 10.44 0.04 -28.72
C PHE A 134 10.12 1.52 -29.04
N GLU A 135 8.86 1.94 -28.96
CA GLU A 135 8.47 3.33 -29.24
C GLU A 135 9.03 4.35 -28.25
N ALA A 136 9.12 4.00 -26.96
CA ALA A 136 9.71 4.87 -25.94
C ALA A 136 11.23 4.95 -26.08
N VAL A 137 11.89 3.85 -26.45
CA VAL A 137 13.32 3.81 -26.81
C VAL A 137 13.57 4.71 -28.02
N ARG A 138 12.81 4.54 -29.12
CA ARG A 138 12.89 5.35 -30.34
C ARG A 138 12.66 6.83 -30.06
N HIS A 139 11.68 7.17 -29.24
CA HIS A 139 11.40 8.56 -28.86
C HIS A 139 12.54 9.18 -28.05
N LEU A 140 13.11 8.45 -27.08
CA LEU A 140 14.23 8.95 -26.27
C LEU A 140 15.47 9.20 -27.13
N TYR A 141 15.81 8.29 -28.06
CA TYR A 141 16.95 8.52 -28.97
C TYR A 141 16.71 9.69 -29.92
N ALA A 142 15.49 9.85 -30.45
CA ALA A 142 15.16 11.03 -31.27
C ALA A 142 15.37 12.33 -30.49
N GLN A 143 14.89 12.41 -29.24
CA GLN A 143 15.12 13.56 -28.35
C GLN A 143 16.61 13.77 -28.01
N MET A 144 17.38 12.69 -27.91
CA MET A 144 18.83 12.70 -27.65
C MET A 144 19.69 12.88 -28.92
N ASN A 145 19.08 13.13 -30.09
CA ASN A 145 19.74 13.24 -31.40
C ASN A 145 20.60 12.01 -31.75
N TYR A 146 20.11 10.81 -31.41
CA TYR A 146 20.75 9.51 -31.65
C TYR A 146 22.18 9.37 -31.07
N ARG A 147 22.53 10.19 -30.07
CA ARG A 147 23.79 10.02 -29.32
C ARG A 147 23.72 8.74 -28.47
N PRO A 148 24.79 7.93 -28.42
CA PRO A 148 24.90 6.84 -27.44
C PRO A 148 24.73 7.36 -26.01
N LEU A 149 24.01 6.60 -25.18
CA LEU A 149 23.65 6.95 -23.80
C LEU A 149 24.48 6.17 -22.78
N TRP A 150 24.96 4.99 -23.17
CA TRP A 150 25.52 3.99 -22.29
C TRP A 150 26.98 3.64 -22.61
N THR A 151 27.43 3.97 -23.82
CA THR A 151 28.81 3.78 -24.28
C THR A 151 29.54 5.10 -24.51
N ASP A 152 30.84 5.10 -24.26
CA ASP A 152 31.77 6.18 -24.61
C ASP A 152 32.95 5.57 -25.40
N ASN A 153 33.09 5.99 -26.66
CA ASN A 153 34.06 5.44 -27.62
C ASN A 153 34.06 3.89 -27.67
N GLY A 154 32.86 3.28 -27.63
CA GLY A 154 32.67 1.83 -27.64
C GLY A 154 32.88 1.12 -26.28
N ASN A 155 33.17 1.85 -25.20
CA ASN A 155 33.37 1.31 -23.86
C ASN A 155 32.18 1.57 -22.95
N ILE A 156 31.85 0.63 -22.06
CA ILE A 156 30.73 0.75 -21.11
C ILE A 156 30.98 1.87 -20.11
N THR A 157 30.05 2.83 -20.04
CA THR A 157 30.12 3.92 -19.04
C THR A 157 29.83 3.41 -17.62
N ARG A 158 30.23 4.19 -16.60
CA ARG A 158 29.86 3.88 -15.20
C ARG A 158 28.34 3.84 -14.99
N LEU A 159 27.58 4.65 -15.73
CA LEU A 159 26.13 4.70 -15.60
C LEU A 159 25.48 3.44 -16.20
N ALA A 160 25.96 2.99 -17.35
CA ALA A 160 25.53 1.73 -17.97
C ALA A 160 25.75 0.52 -17.05
N ALA A 161 26.92 0.42 -16.41
CA ALA A 161 27.19 -0.66 -15.45
C ALA A 161 26.20 -0.69 -14.27
N GLN A 162 25.66 0.46 -13.84
CA GLN A 162 24.62 0.50 -12.81
C GLN A 162 23.25 0.03 -13.34
N VAL A 163 22.89 0.35 -14.59
CA VAL A 163 21.67 -0.19 -15.22
C VAL A 163 21.75 -1.72 -15.35
N ILE A 164 22.93 -2.24 -15.70
CA ILE A 164 23.19 -3.69 -15.78
C ILE A 164 23.00 -4.36 -14.41
N GLU A 165 23.58 -3.79 -13.34
CA GLU A 165 23.45 -4.35 -12.00
C GLU A 165 22.00 -4.22 -11.46
N ALA A 166 21.28 -3.14 -11.78
CA ALA A 166 19.86 -2.99 -11.46
C ALA A 166 18.98 -4.02 -12.19
N SER A 167 19.25 -4.25 -13.49
CA SER A 167 18.58 -5.27 -14.32
C SER A 167 18.81 -6.67 -13.79
N LYS A 168 20.06 -7.00 -13.45
CA LYS A 168 20.46 -8.25 -12.79
C LYS A 168 19.78 -8.43 -11.43
N ASN A 169 19.59 -7.37 -10.65
CA ASN A 169 18.94 -7.41 -9.34
C ASN A 169 17.41 -7.26 -9.37
N ALA A 170 16.77 -7.22 -10.55
CA ALA A 170 15.32 -7.13 -10.66
C ALA A 170 14.56 -8.27 -9.93
N TRP A 171 15.20 -9.42 -9.70
CA TRP A 171 14.64 -10.52 -8.91
C TRP A 171 14.31 -10.11 -7.48
N GLN A 172 15.05 -9.16 -6.89
CA GLN A 172 14.75 -8.62 -5.55
C GLN A 172 13.41 -7.90 -5.52
N HIS A 173 12.99 -7.38 -6.67
CA HIS A 173 11.70 -6.74 -6.90
C HIS A 173 10.61 -7.75 -7.32
N ALA A 174 10.86 -9.06 -7.20
CA ALA A 174 10.04 -10.16 -7.72
C ALA A 174 9.88 -10.17 -9.27
N LEU A 175 10.69 -9.39 -9.99
CA LEU A 175 10.65 -9.27 -11.45
C LEU A 175 11.76 -10.12 -12.09
N PRO A 176 11.57 -10.75 -13.26
CA PRO A 176 12.59 -11.62 -13.85
C PRO A 176 13.70 -10.77 -14.48
N PRO A 177 14.99 -10.95 -14.12
CA PRO A 177 16.11 -10.21 -14.72
C PRO A 177 16.16 -10.28 -16.25
N GLN A 178 15.70 -11.39 -16.84
CA GLN A 178 15.68 -11.66 -18.27
C GLN A 178 14.77 -10.69 -19.06
N VAL A 179 13.78 -10.10 -18.39
CA VAL A 179 12.94 -9.04 -18.99
C VAL A 179 13.81 -7.80 -19.31
N TYR A 180 14.87 -7.57 -18.56
CA TYR A 180 15.75 -6.41 -18.65
C TYR A 180 17.11 -6.78 -19.25
N HIS A 181 17.13 -7.75 -20.18
CA HIS A 181 18.30 -8.15 -20.95
C HIS A 181 19.50 -8.66 -20.12
N SER A 182 19.26 -9.17 -18.90
CA SER A 182 20.33 -9.69 -18.04
C SER A 182 21.13 -10.83 -18.65
N ASP A 183 20.49 -11.68 -19.46
CA ASP A 183 21.14 -12.85 -20.07
C ASP A 183 22.26 -12.46 -21.04
N ALA A 184 22.16 -11.28 -21.66
CA ALA A 184 23.19 -10.74 -22.53
C ALA A 184 24.14 -9.77 -21.79
N THR A 185 23.68 -9.08 -20.74
CA THR A 185 24.43 -7.95 -20.16
C THR A 185 25.07 -8.22 -18.79
N SER A 186 24.64 -9.24 -18.04
CA SER A 186 24.96 -9.41 -16.61
C SER A 186 26.44 -9.66 -16.26
N THR A 187 27.28 -10.03 -17.22
CA THR A 187 28.72 -10.26 -17.05
C THR A 187 29.59 -9.06 -17.42
N LEU A 188 28.99 -7.95 -17.83
CA LEU A 188 29.69 -6.79 -18.36
C LEU A 188 29.98 -5.74 -17.28
N HIS A 189 31.08 -5.01 -17.43
CA HIS A 189 31.57 -4.06 -16.42
C HIS A 189 32.00 -2.72 -17.03
N ALA A 190 32.02 -1.65 -16.22
CA ALA A 190 32.42 -0.32 -16.66
C ALA A 190 33.87 -0.30 -17.19
N GLY A 191 34.11 0.41 -18.29
CA GLY A 191 35.40 0.48 -18.98
C GLY A 191 35.69 -0.69 -19.93
N GLN A 192 34.85 -1.72 -19.97
CA GLN A 192 34.94 -2.81 -20.93
C GLN A 192 34.52 -2.33 -22.33
N ALA A 193 35.28 -2.69 -23.37
CA ALA A 193 34.87 -2.49 -24.76
C ALA A 193 33.76 -3.49 -25.15
N VAL A 194 32.76 -3.05 -25.92
CA VAL A 194 31.66 -3.91 -26.38
C VAL A 194 31.69 -4.14 -27.88
N SER A 195 31.27 -5.34 -28.30
CA SER A 195 30.92 -5.63 -29.69
C SER A 195 29.61 -4.92 -30.05
N GLU A 196 29.50 -4.34 -31.25
CA GLU A 196 28.26 -3.71 -31.75
C GLU A 196 27.66 -2.71 -30.72
N PRO A 197 28.40 -1.65 -30.32
CA PRO A 197 28.03 -0.78 -29.21
C PRO A 197 26.64 -0.14 -29.37
N GLU A 198 26.21 0.12 -30.59
CA GLU A 198 24.91 0.72 -30.92
C GLU A 198 23.74 -0.20 -30.55
N LYS A 199 23.87 -1.51 -30.81
CA LYS A 199 22.87 -2.50 -30.39
C LYS A 199 22.85 -2.64 -28.87
N PHE A 200 24.02 -2.70 -28.23
CA PHE A 200 24.13 -2.72 -26.78
C PHE A 200 23.47 -1.48 -26.13
N ASP A 201 23.70 -0.29 -26.70
CA ASP A 201 23.14 0.97 -26.22
C ASP A 201 21.60 0.91 -26.28
N ILE A 202 21.03 0.50 -27.42
CA ILE A 202 19.57 0.37 -27.59
C ILE A 202 18.97 -0.67 -26.62
N ILE A 203 19.63 -1.83 -26.47
CA ILE A 203 19.21 -2.90 -25.56
C ILE A 203 19.20 -2.41 -24.10
N LEU A 204 20.22 -1.67 -23.68
CA LEU A 204 20.29 -1.15 -22.31
C LEU A 204 19.31 0.02 -22.07
N THR A 205 18.97 0.79 -23.11
CA THR A 205 17.89 1.78 -23.06
C THR A 205 16.53 1.11 -22.83
N ASP A 206 16.24 -0.01 -23.51
CA ASP A 206 15.01 -0.77 -23.27
C ASP A 206 14.97 -1.35 -21.85
N ALA A 207 16.10 -1.85 -21.33
CA ALA A 207 16.22 -2.29 -19.95
C ALA A 207 15.92 -1.16 -18.94
N PHE A 208 16.52 0.02 -19.12
CA PHE A 208 16.28 1.20 -18.29
C PHE A 208 14.81 1.63 -18.28
N ILE A 209 14.21 1.79 -19.47
CA ILE A 209 12.81 2.21 -19.62
C ILE A 209 11.87 1.17 -19.00
N THR A 210 12.01 -0.10 -19.39
CA THR A 210 11.12 -1.19 -18.95
C THR A 210 11.23 -1.41 -17.44
N LEU A 211 12.44 -1.38 -16.86
CA LEU A 211 12.61 -1.51 -15.41
C LEU A 211 11.99 -0.32 -14.67
N LYS A 212 12.23 0.92 -15.13
CA LYS A 212 11.65 2.10 -14.50
C LYS A 212 10.12 2.06 -14.52
N GLN A 213 9.51 1.72 -15.65
CA GLN A 213 8.06 1.55 -15.77
C GLN A 213 7.55 0.50 -14.78
N HIS A 214 8.13 -0.70 -14.77
CA HIS A 214 7.68 -1.78 -13.90
C HIS A 214 7.86 -1.46 -12.41
N LEU A 215 8.87 -0.67 -12.03
CA LEU A 215 9.05 -0.21 -10.65
C LEU A 215 8.04 0.88 -10.25
N ALA A 216 7.73 1.84 -11.12
CA ALA A 216 6.82 2.95 -10.82
C ALA A 216 5.32 2.59 -10.97
N ASN A 217 4.99 1.66 -11.86
CA ASN A 217 3.60 1.37 -12.25
C ASN A 217 3.16 -0.08 -11.98
N GLY A 218 4.09 -0.99 -11.68
CA GLY A 218 3.80 -2.43 -11.67
C GLY A 218 3.70 -3.02 -13.07
N ILE A 219 3.35 -4.31 -13.13
CA ILE A 219 3.14 -5.06 -14.38
C ILE A 219 1.68 -5.50 -14.57
N VAL A 220 0.84 -5.33 -13.55
CA VAL A 220 -0.60 -5.65 -13.59
C VAL A 220 -1.43 -4.36 -13.49
N ASP A 221 -2.30 -4.15 -14.47
CA ASP A 221 -3.34 -3.10 -14.39
C ASP A 221 -4.22 -3.30 -13.13
N PRO A 222 -4.22 -2.35 -12.18
CA PRO A 222 -4.97 -2.48 -10.93
C PRO A 222 -6.48 -2.64 -11.15
N LYS A 223 -7.04 -2.13 -12.26
CA LYS A 223 -8.47 -2.26 -12.58
C LYS A 223 -8.88 -3.71 -12.85
N LYS A 224 -7.95 -4.59 -13.22
CA LYS A 224 -8.19 -6.03 -13.37
C LYS A 224 -8.40 -6.75 -12.03
N GLN A 225 -7.87 -6.21 -10.92
CA GLN A 225 -8.15 -6.70 -9.56
C GLN A 225 -9.29 -5.92 -8.88
N PHE A 226 -9.30 -4.60 -9.04
CA PHE A 226 -10.18 -3.67 -8.36
C PHE A 226 -10.92 -2.78 -9.37
N SER A 227 -12.14 -3.14 -9.75
CA SER A 227 -12.95 -2.34 -10.69
C SER A 227 -13.30 -0.93 -10.19
N THR A 228 -13.12 -0.65 -8.90
CA THR A 228 -13.26 0.68 -8.28
C THR A 228 -11.97 1.50 -8.30
N TRP A 229 -10.87 0.96 -8.81
CA TRP A 229 -9.59 1.65 -8.85
C TRP A 229 -9.64 2.88 -9.77
N ASN A 230 -9.43 4.06 -9.19
CA ASN A 230 -9.60 5.37 -9.82
C ASN A 230 -8.30 6.19 -9.85
N THR A 231 -7.14 5.52 -9.84
CA THR A 231 -5.82 6.15 -9.91
C THR A 231 -5.14 5.75 -11.22
N HIS A 232 -4.53 6.71 -11.91
CA HIS A 232 -3.81 6.48 -13.17
C HIS A 232 -2.35 6.07 -12.90
N PRO A 233 -1.69 5.38 -13.86
CA PRO A 233 -0.25 5.21 -13.86
C PRO A 233 0.49 6.55 -13.72
N GLU A 234 1.73 6.48 -13.27
CA GLU A 234 2.67 7.61 -13.28
C GLU A 234 3.17 7.79 -14.71
N GLU A 235 3.06 9.03 -15.21
CA GLU A 235 3.67 9.45 -16.48
C GLU A 235 5.17 9.67 -16.24
N LEU A 236 6.00 9.03 -17.06
CA LEU A 236 7.45 8.97 -16.87
C LEU A 236 8.16 9.70 -18.00
N ASP A 237 8.81 10.82 -17.68
CA ASP A 237 9.70 11.52 -18.59
C ASP A 237 11.08 10.85 -18.57
N PHE A 238 11.30 9.91 -19.49
CA PHE A 238 12.57 9.17 -19.59
C PHE A 238 13.76 10.06 -19.95
N LEU A 239 13.54 11.18 -20.64
CA LEU A 239 14.58 12.16 -20.97
C LEU A 239 15.03 12.92 -19.72
N ALA A 240 14.08 13.41 -18.92
CA ALA A 240 14.38 14.06 -17.64
C ALA A 240 15.04 13.09 -16.65
N LEU A 241 14.57 11.85 -16.58
CA LEU A 241 15.16 10.80 -15.73
C LEU A 241 16.58 10.45 -16.18
N TYR A 242 16.83 10.26 -17.49
CA TYR A 242 18.19 10.03 -18.00
C TYR A 242 19.11 11.23 -17.71
N HIS A 243 18.66 12.47 -17.93
CA HIS A 243 19.45 13.65 -17.59
C HIS A 243 19.73 13.79 -16.09
N GLN A 244 18.79 13.42 -15.22
CA GLN A 244 19.02 13.37 -13.77
C GLN A 244 20.08 12.32 -13.41
N ALA A 245 20.03 11.14 -14.03
CA ALA A 245 21.03 10.08 -13.85
C ALA A 245 22.42 10.53 -14.31
N PHE A 246 22.50 11.10 -15.51
CA PHE A 246 23.74 11.57 -16.13
C PHE A 246 24.40 12.69 -15.31
N ARG A 247 23.63 13.68 -14.85
CA ARG A 247 24.15 14.80 -14.03
C ARG A 247 24.60 14.38 -12.64
N SER A 248 23.94 13.40 -12.03
CA SER A 248 24.29 12.89 -10.70
C SER A 248 25.36 11.80 -10.72
N GLY A 249 25.54 11.11 -11.86
CA GLY A 249 26.38 9.92 -11.98
C GLY A 249 25.78 8.65 -11.38
N HIS A 250 24.52 8.69 -10.92
CA HIS A 250 23.85 7.62 -10.17
C HIS A 250 22.47 7.27 -10.73
N ILE A 251 22.23 5.99 -10.99
CA ILE A 251 20.92 5.47 -11.45
C ILE A 251 20.04 4.96 -10.30
N ASP A 252 20.62 4.62 -9.15
CA ASP A 252 19.94 3.86 -8.09
C ASP A 252 18.70 4.59 -7.52
N ASN A 253 18.78 5.92 -7.41
CA ASN A 253 17.66 6.77 -6.99
C ASN A 253 16.53 6.87 -8.04
N ILE A 254 16.75 6.40 -9.26
CA ILE A 254 15.79 6.40 -10.37
C ILE A 254 15.22 5.00 -10.56
N LEU A 255 16.08 3.97 -10.63
CA LEU A 255 15.72 2.55 -10.74
C LEU A 255 15.44 1.90 -9.37
N SER A 256 14.81 2.64 -8.47
CA SER A 256 14.27 2.15 -7.21
C SER A 256 12.85 2.65 -6.97
N VAL A 257 12.17 2.04 -5.99
CA VAL A 257 10.87 2.51 -5.51
C VAL A 257 11.12 3.35 -4.25
N ASN A 258 10.91 4.66 -4.35
CA ASN A 258 11.08 5.60 -3.25
C ASN A 258 9.86 5.60 -2.31
N ASP A 259 9.57 4.44 -1.72
CA ASP A 259 8.56 4.24 -0.69
C ASP A 259 9.16 3.33 0.40
N PRO A 260 9.39 3.81 1.65
CA PRO A 260 10.03 2.97 2.65
C PRO A 260 9.17 1.79 3.11
N ASP A 261 7.84 1.84 2.93
CA ASP A 261 6.99 0.65 3.13
C ASP A 261 7.33 -0.42 2.07
N TYR A 262 7.58 -0.02 0.82
CA TYR A 262 7.98 -0.93 -0.25
C TYR A 262 9.36 -1.52 0.02
N GLN A 263 10.34 -0.69 0.39
CA GLN A 263 11.71 -1.12 0.66
C GLN A 263 11.76 -2.16 1.80
N GLN A 264 10.97 -1.97 2.85
CA GLN A 264 10.87 -2.94 3.94
C GLN A 264 10.21 -4.27 3.50
N LEU A 265 9.21 -4.22 2.61
CA LEU A 265 8.63 -5.42 1.99
C LEU A 265 9.63 -6.12 1.04
N GLN A 266 10.43 -5.37 0.28
CA GLN A 266 11.52 -5.89 -0.56
C GLN A 266 12.58 -6.60 0.27
N HIS A 267 13.05 -5.98 1.36
CA HIS A 267 13.99 -6.63 2.29
C HIS A 267 13.41 -7.92 2.89
N ALA A 268 12.14 -7.90 3.31
CA ALA A 268 11.46 -9.09 3.81
C ALA A 268 11.31 -10.19 2.74
N TYR A 269 11.07 -9.80 1.48
CA TYR A 269 10.97 -10.72 0.33
C TYR A 269 12.31 -11.39 0.02
N VAL A 270 13.39 -10.61 -0.06
CA VAL A 270 14.75 -11.12 -0.28
C VAL A 270 15.19 -12.04 0.87
N ALA A 271 14.94 -11.65 2.12
CA ALA A 271 15.23 -12.48 3.28
C ALA A 271 14.44 -13.81 3.27
N ALA A 272 13.16 -13.79 2.88
CA ALA A 272 12.35 -15.00 2.75
C ALA A 272 12.85 -15.92 1.62
N LEU A 273 13.28 -15.36 0.48
CA LEU A 273 13.93 -16.14 -0.60
C LEU A 273 15.20 -16.83 -0.12
N GLN A 274 16.08 -16.10 0.57
CA GLN A 274 17.33 -16.65 1.13
C GLN A 274 17.06 -17.76 2.16
N GLN A 275 16.08 -17.55 3.05
CA GLN A 275 15.64 -18.57 4.00
C GLN A 275 15.11 -19.82 3.30
N ALA A 276 14.30 -19.67 2.25
CA ALA A 276 13.78 -20.79 1.47
C ALA A 276 14.89 -21.56 0.73
N GLN A 277 15.88 -20.86 0.15
CA GLN A 277 17.04 -21.47 -0.50
C GLN A 277 17.90 -22.26 0.49
N ASN A 278 18.27 -21.66 1.63
CA ASN A 278 19.02 -22.33 2.69
C ASN A 278 18.26 -23.56 3.23
N ALA A 279 16.94 -23.43 3.39
CA ALA A 279 16.07 -24.54 3.81
C ALA A 279 15.89 -25.63 2.73
N GLN A 280 16.22 -25.38 1.46
CA GLN A 280 16.29 -26.41 0.41
C GLN A 280 17.68 -27.09 0.38
N GLN A 281 18.75 -26.33 0.60
CA GLN A 281 20.14 -26.83 0.57
C GLN A 281 20.53 -27.72 1.76
N HIS A 282 19.73 -27.77 2.84
CA HIS A 282 20.13 -28.39 4.11
C HIS A 282 19.19 -29.50 4.61
N THR A 283 18.37 -30.13 3.76
CA THR A 283 17.40 -31.13 4.26
C THR A 283 17.09 -32.29 3.34
N VAL A 284 16.84 -33.44 3.97
CA VAL A 284 16.26 -34.64 3.35
C VAL A 284 14.88 -34.36 2.75
N THR A 285 14.70 -34.78 1.49
CA THR A 285 13.40 -34.80 0.80
C THR A 285 12.47 -35.79 1.50
N VAL A 286 11.31 -35.32 1.96
CA VAL A 286 10.31 -36.18 2.62
C VAL A 286 9.59 -37.02 1.55
N PRO A 287 9.64 -38.36 1.58
CA PRO A 287 8.93 -39.19 0.63
C PRO A 287 7.42 -38.96 0.69
N PHE A 288 6.75 -38.96 -0.46
CA PHE A 288 5.30 -38.79 -0.51
C PHE A 288 4.61 -40.01 0.11
N SER A 289 4.15 -39.85 1.36
CA SER A 289 3.29 -40.80 2.06
C SER A 289 2.39 -40.03 3.02
N LYS A 290 1.09 -40.31 3.04
CA LYS A 290 0.15 -39.58 3.92
C LYS A 290 0.38 -40.00 5.37
N MET A 291 1.15 -39.20 6.10
CA MET A 291 1.53 -39.47 7.48
C MET A 291 0.63 -38.74 8.47
N LYS A 292 0.18 -39.46 9.48
CA LYS A 292 -0.76 -39.02 10.53
C LYS A 292 -0.39 -39.69 11.87
N PRO A 293 -0.95 -39.29 13.01
CA PRO A 293 -0.74 -39.99 14.28
C PRO A 293 -0.90 -41.52 14.15
N GLY A 294 0.14 -42.26 14.58
CA GLY A 294 0.23 -43.72 14.46
C GLY A 294 0.92 -44.25 13.18
N SER A 295 1.22 -43.39 12.18
CA SER A 295 2.10 -43.77 11.06
C SER A 295 3.51 -44.14 11.54
N ARG A 296 4.20 -45.04 10.82
CA ARG A 296 5.58 -45.45 11.13
C ARG A 296 6.43 -45.61 9.86
N GLY A 297 7.76 -45.57 10.01
CA GLY A 297 8.73 -45.96 8.98
C GLY A 297 9.64 -44.82 8.49
N ALA A 298 10.46 -45.09 7.46
CA ALA A 298 11.49 -44.17 6.97
C ALA A 298 10.96 -42.78 6.56
N ALA A 299 9.76 -42.70 6.00
CA ALA A 299 9.13 -41.41 5.66
C ALA A 299 8.87 -40.53 6.90
N VAL A 300 8.61 -41.14 8.07
CA VAL A 300 8.45 -40.41 9.34
C VAL A 300 9.80 -39.92 9.86
N ILE A 301 10.88 -40.69 9.68
CA ILE A 301 12.25 -40.27 10.03
C ILE A 301 12.65 -39.05 9.19
N ALA A 302 12.46 -39.12 7.87
CA ALA A 302 12.68 -37.99 6.97
C ALA A 302 11.83 -36.77 7.33
N LEU A 303 10.56 -36.97 7.74
CA LEU A 303 9.69 -35.89 8.21
C LEU A 303 10.17 -35.27 9.53
N ARG A 304 10.70 -36.07 10.47
CA ARG A 304 11.29 -35.56 11.73
C ARG A 304 12.48 -34.67 11.43
N GLU A 305 13.41 -35.17 10.63
CA GLU A 305 14.61 -34.44 10.21
C GLU A 305 14.24 -33.12 9.53
N ARG A 306 13.29 -33.16 8.58
CA ARG A 306 12.78 -31.97 7.89
C ARG A 306 12.11 -30.95 8.81
N LEU A 307 11.60 -31.37 9.97
CA LEU A 307 10.98 -30.53 11.00
C LEU A 307 11.92 -30.16 12.15
N GLY A 308 13.21 -30.54 12.10
CA GLY A 308 14.18 -30.29 13.17
C GLY A 308 13.95 -31.11 14.44
N LEU A 309 13.29 -32.27 14.33
CA LEU A 309 13.06 -33.21 15.44
C LEU A 309 14.12 -34.32 15.45
N PRO A 310 14.41 -34.93 16.63
CA PRO A 310 15.24 -36.13 16.72
C PRO A 310 14.75 -37.26 15.80
N THR A 311 15.69 -37.96 15.17
CA THR A 311 15.47 -39.01 14.15
C THR A 311 15.57 -40.43 14.72
N ASP A 312 15.73 -40.55 16.04
CA ASP A 312 15.83 -41.80 16.82
C ASP A 312 14.55 -42.67 16.79
N SER A 313 13.39 -42.05 16.56
CA SER A 313 12.08 -42.71 16.53
C SER A 313 11.43 -42.68 15.15
N ASN A 314 11.03 -43.85 14.64
CA ASN A 314 10.31 -43.97 13.37
C ASN A 314 8.79 -43.71 13.47
N GLN A 315 8.27 -43.25 14.62
CA GLN A 315 6.84 -43.21 14.91
C GLN A 315 6.24 -41.79 14.85
N TYR A 316 5.11 -41.61 14.15
CA TYR A 316 4.40 -40.33 14.12
C TYR A 316 3.63 -40.15 15.43
N ASP A 317 4.32 -39.62 16.42
CA ASP A 317 3.84 -39.34 17.77
C ASP A 317 3.30 -37.90 17.91
N ASN A 318 3.03 -37.48 19.16
CA ASN A 318 2.53 -36.13 19.45
C ASN A 318 3.54 -35.03 19.09
N SER A 319 4.86 -35.27 19.21
CA SER A 319 5.90 -34.29 18.86
C SER A 319 5.88 -34.01 17.35
N VAL A 320 5.82 -35.06 16.54
CA VAL A 320 5.72 -34.95 15.07
C VAL A 320 4.42 -34.26 14.67
N ARG A 321 3.29 -34.64 15.29
CA ARG A 321 1.98 -34.01 15.04
C ARG A 321 1.98 -32.52 15.35
N ASP A 322 2.54 -32.13 16.49
CA ASP A 322 2.48 -30.75 16.96
C ASP A 322 3.52 -29.87 16.25
N ALA A 323 4.66 -30.43 15.83
CA ALA A 323 5.58 -29.80 14.87
C ALA A 323 4.94 -29.62 13.48
N VAL A 324 4.24 -30.64 12.95
CA VAL A 324 3.48 -30.51 11.69
C VAL A 324 2.40 -29.43 11.81
N ARG A 325 1.68 -29.33 12.93
CA ARG A 325 0.73 -28.22 13.16
C ARG A 325 1.41 -26.86 13.25
N ALA A 326 2.57 -26.76 13.90
CA ALA A 326 3.33 -25.52 13.96
C ALA A 326 3.76 -25.09 12.56
N TYR A 327 4.35 -26.00 11.78
CA TYR A 327 4.70 -25.80 10.38
C TYR A 327 3.49 -25.41 9.53
N GLN A 328 2.38 -26.13 9.64
CA GLN A 328 1.15 -25.83 8.89
C GLN A 328 0.62 -24.43 9.22
N ARG A 329 0.60 -24.02 10.49
CA ARG A 329 0.20 -22.65 10.89
C ARG A 329 1.15 -21.58 10.37
N ALA A 330 2.46 -21.82 10.41
CA ALA A 330 3.47 -20.86 9.94
C ALA A 330 3.37 -20.61 8.43
N ASN A 331 2.96 -21.62 7.65
CA ASN A 331 2.90 -21.60 6.19
C ASN A 331 1.44 -21.50 5.65
N ASP A 332 0.49 -21.04 6.47
CA ASP A 332 -0.94 -20.90 6.13
C ASP A 332 -1.61 -22.15 5.50
N LEU A 333 -1.13 -23.34 5.87
CA LEU A 333 -1.72 -24.63 5.55
C LEU A 333 -2.80 -25.01 6.58
N GLY A 334 -3.72 -25.90 6.20
CA GLY A 334 -4.71 -26.45 7.12
C GLY A 334 -4.02 -27.18 8.29
N ALA A 335 -4.08 -26.60 9.49
CA ALA A 335 -3.33 -27.05 10.67
C ALA A 335 -3.94 -28.28 11.37
N ASP A 336 -4.20 -29.36 10.62
CA ASP A 336 -4.79 -30.60 11.09
C ASP A 336 -3.81 -31.52 11.85
N GLY A 337 -2.50 -31.36 11.63
CA GLY A 337 -1.48 -32.28 12.14
C GLY A 337 -1.37 -33.56 11.33
N ILE A 338 -1.65 -33.49 10.02
CA ILE A 338 -1.48 -34.58 9.05
C ILE A 338 -0.50 -34.10 7.97
N ALA A 339 0.65 -34.77 7.84
CA ALA A 339 1.55 -34.56 6.72
C ALA A 339 0.98 -35.25 5.47
N GLY A 340 -0.04 -34.61 4.89
CA GLY A 340 -0.64 -34.99 3.62
C GLY A 340 0.05 -34.35 2.41
N ALA A 341 -0.49 -34.59 1.22
CA ALA A 341 0.08 -34.15 -0.06
C ALA A 341 0.50 -32.67 -0.10
N ASN A 342 -0.36 -31.77 0.37
CA ASN A 342 -0.09 -30.33 0.40
C ASN A 342 1.09 -29.98 1.31
N THR A 343 1.18 -30.61 2.49
CA THR A 343 2.23 -30.37 3.48
C THR A 343 3.55 -30.95 3.01
N ILE A 344 3.59 -32.16 2.45
CA ILE A 344 4.82 -32.77 1.92
C ILE A 344 5.35 -32.00 0.70
N ALA A 345 4.47 -31.58 -0.22
CA ALA A 345 4.89 -30.76 -1.35
C ALA A 345 5.47 -29.40 -0.90
N HIS A 346 4.91 -28.77 0.13
CA HIS A 346 5.45 -27.54 0.71
C HIS A 346 6.77 -27.78 1.44
N LEU A 347 6.88 -28.84 2.25
CA LEU A 347 8.13 -29.25 2.89
C LEU A 347 9.23 -29.53 1.86
N ASN A 348 8.91 -30.11 0.71
CA ASN A 348 9.89 -30.40 -0.34
C ASN A 348 10.16 -29.20 -1.27
N GLY A 349 9.64 -28.00 -0.98
CA GLY A 349 9.81 -26.81 -1.82
C GLY A 349 9.09 -26.89 -3.19
N GLN A 350 8.27 -27.92 -3.40
CA GLN A 350 7.48 -28.14 -4.62
C GLN A 350 6.21 -27.28 -4.66
N ARG A 351 5.92 -26.57 -3.56
CA ARG A 351 4.98 -25.45 -3.54
C ARG A 351 5.72 -24.18 -3.15
N PRO A 352 5.42 -23.06 -3.81
CA PRO A 352 5.92 -21.76 -3.37
C PRO A 352 5.49 -21.47 -1.93
N ASP A 353 6.36 -20.80 -1.19
CA ASP A 353 6.03 -20.28 0.13
C ASP A 353 4.92 -19.21 -0.01
N SER A 354 3.83 -19.45 0.70
CA SER A 354 2.69 -18.52 0.80
C SER A 354 3.12 -17.11 1.21
N ARG A 355 4.18 -16.98 2.02
CA ARG A 355 4.75 -15.71 2.48
C ARG A 355 5.48 -14.96 1.37
N ILE A 356 6.27 -15.67 0.56
CA ILE A 356 7.01 -15.08 -0.56
C ILE A 356 6.04 -14.52 -1.60
N HIS A 357 4.96 -15.25 -1.92
CA HIS A 357 3.91 -14.72 -2.79
C HIS A 357 3.14 -13.57 -2.15
N GLN A 358 2.79 -13.66 -0.86
CA GLN A 358 2.10 -12.56 -0.17
C GLN A 358 2.95 -11.28 -0.18
N LEU A 359 4.26 -11.37 0.00
CA LEU A 359 5.17 -10.22 -0.11
C LEU A 359 5.20 -9.67 -1.54
N ALA A 360 5.41 -10.52 -2.56
CA ALA A 360 5.45 -10.11 -3.96
C ALA A 360 4.15 -9.40 -4.43
N VAL A 361 2.98 -9.92 -4.09
CA VAL A 361 1.70 -9.29 -4.49
C VAL A 361 1.42 -7.98 -3.74
N ASN A 362 1.96 -7.80 -2.53
CA ASN A 362 1.83 -6.52 -1.82
C ASN A 362 2.90 -5.50 -2.24
N MET A 363 4.09 -5.93 -2.64
CA MET A 363 5.05 -5.08 -3.37
C MET A 363 4.43 -4.55 -4.67
N GLU A 364 3.78 -5.42 -5.45
CA GLU A 364 3.05 -5.01 -6.66
C GLU A 364 1.96 -3.98 -6.36
N ARG A 365 1.11 -4.21 -5.34
CA ARG A 365 0.11 -3.23 -4.89
C ARG A 365 0.70 -1.91 -4.36
N LEU A 366 1.93 -1.92 -3.86
CA LEU A 366 2.61 -0.69 -3.41
C LEU A 366 3.12 0.12 -4.61
N ARG A 367 3.56 -0.50 -5.70
CA ARG A 367 3.90 0.21 -6.95
C ARG A 367 2.73 0.97 -7.54
N TRP A 368 1.53 0.43 -7.44
CA TRP A 368 0.31 1.13 -7.88
C TRP A 368 -0.05 2.31 -6.98
N SER A 369 0.49 2.36 -5.75
CA SER A 369 0.11 3.35 -4.76
C SER A 369 0.52 4.75 -5.21
N ARG A 370 -0.39 5.71 -5.05
CA ARG A 370 -0.11 7.14 -5.23
C ARG A 370 -0.36 7.87 -3.92
N LYS A 371 0.38 7.46 -2.87
CA LYS A 371 0.53 8.25 -1.64
C LYS A 371 0.91 9.68 -2.02
N PRO A 372 0.34 10.74 -1.41
CA PRO A 372 0.82 12.10 -1.63
C PRO A 372 2.31 12.21 -1.28
N ALA A 373 3.09 12.85 -2.14
CA ALA A 373 4.52 13.09 -1.89
C ALA A 373 4.76 14.06 -0.71
N SER A 374 3.77 14.87 -0.36
CA SER A 374 3.77 15.77 0.78
C SER A 374 2.38 15.91 1.40
N GLY A 375 2.34 16.31 2.67
CA GLY A 375 1.12 16.54 3.42
C GLY A 375 0.41 15.27 3.92
N ASN A 376 -0.62 15.50 4.72
CA ASN A 376 -1.31 14.43 5.44
C ASN A 376 -2.35 13.71 4.59
N TYR A 377 -2.40 12.38 4.71
CA TYR A 377 -3.44 11.54 4.12
C TYR A 377 -4.02 10.57 5.14
N ILE A 378 -5.30 10.22 4.97
CA ILE A 378 -5.94 9.12 5.68
C ILE A 378 -5.66 7.83 4.91
N TRP A 379 -5.04 6.87 5.58
CA TRP A 379 -4.84 5.51 5.06
C TRP A 379 -5.76 4.54 5.79
N VAL A 380 -6.50 3.73 5.06
CA VAL A 380 -7.30 2.62 5.63
C VAL A 380 -6.80 1.32 5.03
N ASN A 381 -6.12 0.50 5.82
CA ASN A 381 -5.78 -0.86 5.41
C ASN A 381 -6.94 -1.81 5.77
N ILE A 382 -7.69 -2.21 4.74
CA ILE A 382 -8.93 -2.99 4.84
C ILE A 382 -8.73 -4.34 5.54
N PRO A 383 -7.83 -5.25 5.10
CA PRO A 383 -7.61 -6.55 5.74
C PRO A 383 -6.98 -6.42 7.14
N ALA A 384 -6.14 -5.41 7.39
CA ALA A 384 -5.58 -5.16 8.73
C ALA A 384 -6.60 -4.59 9.73
N TYR A 385 -7.76 -4.13 9.24
CA TYR A 385 -8.77 -3.42 10.04
C TYR A 385 -8.22 -2.19 10.79
N ARG A 386 -7.31 -1.44 10.15
CA ARG A 386 -6.66 -0.23 10.69
C ARG A 386 -6.94 1.00 9.83
N MET A 387 -6.98 2.15 10.48
CA MET A 387 -6.95 3.47 9.86
C MET A 387 -5.86 4.31 10.54
N ALA A 388 -5.07 5.02 9.75
CA ALA A 388 -4.15 6.03 10.22
C ALA A 388 -4.33 7.37 9.49
N ILE A 389 -3.87 8.46 10.09
CA ILE A 389 -3.46 9.67 9.37
C ILE A 389 -1.93 9.63 9.31
N ARG A 390 -1.36 9.72 8.10
CA ARG A 390 0.08 9.69 7.86
C ARG A 390 0.57 10.95 7.16
N GLU A 391 1.80 11.35 7.45
CA GLU A 391 2.60 12.29 6.66
C GLU A 391 3.84 11.55 6.18
N GLY A 392 3.93 11.31 4.86
CA GLY A 392 4.85 10.31 4.31
C GLY A 392 4.69 8.96 5.04
N ASN A 393 5.70 8.60 5.84
CA ASN A 393 5.72 7.38 6.63
C ASN A 393 5.37 7.56 8.13
N GLN A 394 5.31 8.78 8.66
CA GLN A 394 5.00 9.03 10.07
C GLN A 394 3.50 8.82 10.37
N PHE A 395 3.18 8.30 11.56
CA PHE A 395 1.79 8.05 12.00
C PHE A 395 1.33 9.11 12.99
N ILE A 396 0.44 10.01 12.55
CA ILE A 396 -0.03 11.17 13.33
C ILE A 396 -1.27 10.82 14.17
N PHE A 397 -2.12 9.94 13.66
CA PHE A 397 -3.31 9.45 14.33
C PHE A 397 -3.58 8.00 13.93
N GLU A 398 -4.08 7.19 14.85
CA GLU A 398 -4.47 5.79 14.59
C GLU A 398 -5.82 5.44 15.21
N SER A 399 -6.57 4.56 14.53
CA SER A 399 -7.78 3.91 15.04
C SER A 399 -7.98 2.52 14.42
N ASP A 400 -8.48 1.58 15.22
CA ASP A 400 -9.13 0.38 14.67
C ASP A 400 -10.35 0.75 13.83
N VAL A 401 -10.64 -0.06 12.82
CA VAL A 401 -11.86 0.03 12.01
C VAL A 401 -12.65 -1.28 11.91
N ILE A 402 -13.90 -1.17 11.46
CA ILE A 402 -14.77 -2.27 11.00
C ILE A 402 -15.11 -2.00 9.54
N VAL A 403 -14.84 -2.97 8.67
CA VAL A 403 -14.98 -2.88 7.21
C VAL A 403 -16.13 -3.76 6.71
N GLY A 404 -16.34 -3.77 5.39
CA GLY A 404 -17.32 -4.61 4.71
C GLY A 404 -17.20 -6.09 5.04
N ARG A 405 -18.29 -6.83 4.86
CA ARG A 405 -18.28 -8.31 4.89
C ARG A 405 -17.85 -8.82 3.50
N PRO A 406 -17.37 -10.07 3.35
CA PRO A 406 -16.96 -10.59 2.04
C PRO A 406 -18.05 -10.51 0.95
N LYS A 407 -19.35 -10.67 1.32
CA LYS A 407 -20.49 -10.50 0.40
C LYS A 407 -20.82 -9.05 0.01
N ARG A 408 -20.29 -8.06 0.72
CA ARG A 408 -20.47 -6.61 0.49
C ARG A 408 -19.18 -5.90 0.93
N PRO A 409 -18.07 -6.08 0.17
CA PRO A 409 -16.75 -5.65 0.59
C PRO A 409 -16.63 -4.13 0.64
N THR A 410 -15.66 -3.64 1.40
CA THR A 410 -15.20 -2.25 1.25
C THR A 410 -14.38 -2.16 -0.05
N PRO A 411 -14.74 -1.30 -1.01
CA PRO A 411 -14.00 -1.16 -2.26
C PRO A 411 -12.66 -0.47 -2.06
N VAL A 412 -11.73 -0.73 -2.98
CA VAL A 412 -10.38 -0.13 -3.04
C VAL A 412 -10.43 1.04 -4.01
N PHE A 413 -10.24 2.26 -3.51
CA PHE A 413 -10.23 3.51 -4.27
C PHE A 413 -9.64 4.64 -3.42
N ARG A 414 -9.39 5.81 -4.03
CA ARG A 414 -9.02 7.04 -3.30
C ARG A 414 -10.03 8.16 -3.54
N ASP A 415 -10.17 9.06 -2.59
CA ASP A 415 -10.93 10.30 -2.75
C ASP A 415 -10.44 11.38 -1.77
N THR A 416 -11.09 12.53 -1.66
CA THR A 416 -10.69 13.62 -0.74
C THR A 416 -11.72 13.81 0.38
N LEU A 417 -11.27 13.95 1.62
CA LEU A 417 -12.16 14.24 2.75
C LEU A 417 -12.62 15.70 2.73
N GLU A 418 -13.94 15.93 2.79
CA GLU A 418 -14.53 17.26 2.62
C GLU A 418 -15.39 17.72 3.80
N HIS A 419 -16.12 16.79 4.44
CA HIS A 419 -17.08 17.17 5.49
C HIS A 419 -17.03 16.26 6.70
N VAL A 420 -17.18 16.86 7.87
CA VAL A 420 -17.60 16.17 9.10
C VAL A 420 -19.06 16.51 9.36
N VAL A 421 -19.90 15.49 9.51
CA VAL A 421 -21.33 15.67 9.82
C VAL A 421 -21.62 15.10 11.20
N LEU A 422 -21.94 15.99 12.14
CA LEU A 422 -22.30 15.69 13.51
C LEU A 422 -23.82 15.44 13.59
N ALA A 423 -24.24 14.53 14.48
CA ALA A 423 -25.64 14.11 14.62
C ALA A 423 -26.30 13.69 13.28
N PRO A 424 -25.68 12.82 12.46
CA PRO A 424 -26.08 12.61 11.07
C PRO A 424 -27.43 11.89 10.92
N TYR A 425 -28.19 12.26 9.89
CA TYR A 425 -29.19 11.33 9.34
C TYR A 425 -28.48 10.14 8.68
N TRP A 426 -29.02 8.94 8.86
CA TRP A 426 -28.64 7.78 8.05
C TRP A 426 -29.68 7.55 6.96
N ASN A 427 -29.39 7.99 5.74
CA ASN A 427 -30.14 7.56 4.57
C ASN A 427 -29.68 6.12 4.25
N VAL A 428 -30.61 5.16 4.23
CA VAL A 428 -30.27 3.75 4.03
C VAL A 428 -29.86 3.53 2.56
N PRO A 429 -28.64 3.03 2.28
CA PRO A 429 -28.19 2.74 0.92
C PRO A 429 -29.09 1.71 0.21
N GLY A 430 -29.22 1.82 -1.11
CA GLY A 430 -30.11 0.96 -1.91
C GLY A 430 -29.92 -0.55 -1.68
N THR A 431 -28.67 -1.01 -1.58
CA THR A 431 -28.32 -2.40 -1.27
C THR A 431 -28.82 -2.84 0.11
N ILE A 432 -28.66 -2.01 1.14
CA ILE A 432 -29.15 -2.30 2.50
C ILE A 432 -30.69 -2.24 2.54
N PHE A 433 -31.29 -1.33 1.76
CA PHE A 433 -32.74 -1.27 1.62
C PHE A 433 -33.28 -2.57 0.99
N LYS A 434 -32.78 -2.95 -0.19
CA LYS A 434 -33.22 -4.14 -0.94
C LYS A 434 -32.96 -5.46 -0.20
N GLU A 435 -31.77 -5.64 0.37
CA GLU A 435 -31.37 -6.93 0.98
C GLU A 435 -31.72 -7.04 2.48
N ASP A 436 -31.64 -5.96 3.27
CA ASP A 436 -31.78 -6.04 4.74
C ASP A 436 -33.11 -5.47 5.28
N LYS A 437 -33.82 -4.62 4.53
CA LYS A 437 -35.03 -3.91 5.01
C LYS A 437 -36.31 -4.31 4.28
N LEU A 438 -36.27 -4.39 2.97
CA LEU A 438 -37.39 -4.77 2.13
C LEU A 438 -37.98 -6.15 2.49
N PRO A 439 -37.19 -7.21 2.80
CA PRO A 439 -37.76 -8.50 3.21
C PRO A 439 -38.54 -8.42 4.53
N LEU A 440 -38.09 -7.60 5.48
CA LEU A 440 -38.78 -7.36 6.74
C LEU A 440 -40.08 -6.58 6.53
N LEU A 441 -40.04 -5.57 5.65
CA LEU A 441 -41.18 -4.71 5.30
C LEU A 441 -42.27 -5.44 4.50
N LYS A 442 -41.90 -6.34 3.58
CA LYS A 442 -42.84 -7.25 2.90
C LYS A 442 -43.59 -8.14 3.89
N LYS A 443 -42.89 -8.69 4.90
CA LYS A 443 -43.50 -9.51 5.95
C LYS A 443 -44.35 -8.70 6.95
N ASN A 444 -43.91 -7.50 7.30
CA ASN A 444 -44.63 -6.61 8.21
C ASN A 444 -44.28 -5.13 7.90
N PRO A 445 -45.21 -4.35 7.33
CA PRO A 445 -44.99 -2.93 7.04
C PRO A 445 -44.60 -2.09 8.26
N ASN A 446 -44.95 -2.53 9.47
CA ASN A 446 -44.64 -1.86 10.74
C ASN A 446 -43.33 -2.36 11.40
N ALA A 447 -42.51 -3.15 10.70
CA ALA A 447 -41.25 -3.70 11.23
C ALA A 447 -40.13 -2.66 11.48
N LEU A 448 -40.35 -1.39 11.11
CA LEU A 448 -39.37 -0.32 11.33
C LEU A 448 -39.41 0.21 12.77
N GLY A 449 -38.25 0.33 13.39
CA GLY A 449 -38.14 0.95 14.72
C GLY A 449 -38.51 2.44 14.71
N LYS A 450 -39.02 2.96 15.83
CA LYS A 450 -39.59 4.32 15.99
C LYS A 450 -38.75 5.51 15.45
N ASN A 451 -37.43 5.33 15.27
CA ASN A 451 -36.53 6.37 14.76
C ASN A 451 -36.26 6.27 13.24
N MET A 452 -36.99 5.42 12.52
CA MET A 452 -36.94 5.28 11.07
C MET A 452 -38.12 6.02 10.43
N GLN A 453 -37.84 6.75 9.36
CA GLN A 453 -38.84 7.39 8.51
C GLN A 453 -38.82 6.74 7.12
N VAL A 454 -40.01 6.60 6.52
CA VAL A 454 -40.18 6.34 5.09
C VAL A 454 -40.41 7.69 4.41
N LEU A 455 -39.62 8.01 3.39
CA LEU A 455 -39.78 9.22 2.58
C LEU A 455 -40.15 8.82 1.17
N ASN A 456 -41.18 9.44 0.61
CA ASN A 456 -41.45 9.41 -0.82
C ASN A 456 -40.34 10.18 -1.56
N THR A 457 -39.75 9.59 -2.60
CA THR A 457 -38.57 10.16 -3.27
C THR A 457 -38.90 11.39 -4.11
N SER A 458 -40.09 11.44 -4.73
CA SER A 458 -40.50 12.53 -5.61
C SER A 458 -40.94 13.79 -4.85
N THR A 459 -41.59 13.62 -3.69
CA THR A 459 -42.13 14.75 -2.89
C THR A 459 -41.31 15.07 -1.64
N GLY A 460 -40.37 14.20 -1.24
CA GLY A 460 -39.61 14.32 0.00
C GLY A 460 -40.42 14.14 1.29
N LYS A 461 -41.76 14.01 1.21
CA LYS A 461 -42.65 13.91 2.36
C LYS A 461 -42.47 12.59 3.11
N VAL A 462 -42.57 12.64 4.43
CA VAL A 462 -42.59 11.44 5.30
C VAL A 462 -43.98 10.80 5.21
N VAL A 463 -44.01 9.49 4.97
CA VAL A 463 -45.25 8.69 4.87
C VAL A 463 -45.29 7.59 5.93
N LYS A 464 -46.48 7.05 6.21
CA LYS A 464 -46.63 5.88 7.08
C LYS A 464 -46.08 4.65 6.34
N ALA A 465 -45.31 3.80 7.01
CA ALA A 465 -44.78 2.59 6.39
C ALA A 465 -45.89 1.60 5.98
N SER A 466 -47.04 1.64 6.65
CA SER A 466 -48.24 0.87 6.29
C SER A 466 -48.98 1.34 5.05
N SER A 467 -48.74 2.57 4.55
CA SER A 467 -49.38 3.09 3.32
C SER A 467 -48.53 2.86 2.06
N VAL A 468 -47.52 1.99 2.13
CA VAL A 468 -46.60 1.69 1.02
C VAL A 468 -46.73 0.23 0.62
N ASN A 469 -46.93 -0.03 -0.68
CA ASN A 469 -46.92 -1.38 -1.21
C ASN A 469 -45.48 -1.91 -1.32
N TRP A 470 -44.95 -2.52 -0.26
CA TRP A 470 -43.60 -3.09 -0.26
C TRP A 470 -43.41 -4.25 -1.23
N HIS A 471 -44.47 -4.85 -1.77
CA HIS A 471 -44.34 -5.97 -2.72
C HIS A 471 -43.75 -5.54 -4.07
N ASN A 472 -43.98 -4.29 -4.49
CA ASN A 472 -43.42 -3.70 -5.72
C ASN A 472 -41.89 -3.44 -5.67
N GLY A 473 -41.20 -3.83 -4.60
CA GLY A 473 -39.78 -3.51 -4.40
C GLY A 473 -39.53 -2.29 -3.51
N GLY A 474 -40.59 -1.56 -3.12
CA GLY A 474 -40.49 -0.30 -2.38
C GLY A 474 -40.08 0.88 -3.26
N GLU A 475 -40.40 0.81 -4.55
CA GLU A 475 -40.07 1.85 -5.54
C GLU A 475 -40.75 3.19 -5.22
N GLY A 476 -40.07 4.29 -5.52
CA GLY A 476 -40.52 5.64 -5.14
C GLY A 476 -40.34 5.98 -3.65
N TYR A 477 -39.68 5.12 -2.85
CA TYR A 477 -39.46 5.34 -1.42
C TYR A 477 -38.01 5.13 -1.00
N ARG A 478 -37.60 5.84 0.05
CA ARG A 478 -36.30 5.67 0.72
C ARG A 478 -36.46 5.70 2.24
N LEU A 479 -35.59 4.98 2.95
CA LEU A 479 -35.58 4.97 4.41
C LEU A 479 -34.53 5.94 4.96
N ARG A 480 -34.89 6.68 6.01
CA ARG A 480 -33.99 7.58 6.76
C ARG A 480 -34.09 7.31 8.26
N GLN A 481 -32.98 7.00 8.92
CA GLN A 481 -32.90 6.99 10.38
C GLN A 481 -32.60 8.40 10.90
N LEU A 482 -33.35 8.81 11.92
CA LEU A 482 -33.15 10.07 12.65
C LEU A 482 -31.84 10.03 13.47
N PRO A 483 -31.25 11.20 13.79
CA PRO A 483 -30.10 11.30 14.70
C PRO A 483 -30.45 10.74 16.09
N GLY A 484 -29.46 10.16 16.78
CA GLY A 484 -29.65 9.66 18.15
C GLY A 484 -28.70 8.55 18.55
N ALA A 485 -28.76 8.13 19.82
CA ALA A 485 -27.83 7.15 20.41
C ALA A 485 -27.84 5.76 19.75
N ARG A 486 -28.93 5.40 19.04
CA ARG A 486 -29.08 4.13 18.32
C ARG A 486 -29.01 4.28 16.79
N ASN A 487 -28.56 5.44 16.28
CA ASN A 487 -28.36 5.65 14.85
C ASN A 487 -27.24 4.73 14.34
N SER A 488 -27.42 4.12 13.17
CA SER A 488 -26.48 3.13 12.62
C SER A 488 -25.12 3.74 12.23
N LEU A 489 -25.07 5.06 11.99
CA LEU A 489 -23.86 5.86 11.79
C LEU A 489 -23.25 6.41 13.09
N GLY A 490 -23.81 6.05 14.25
CA GLY A 490 -23.39 6.60 15.53
C GLY A 490 -23.67 8.10 15.62
N ARG A 491 -22.69 8.84 16.15
CA ARG A 491 -22.79 10.28 16.43
C ARG A 491 -22.18 11.18 15.35
N MET A 492 -21.39 10.64 14.43
CA MET A 492 -20.74 11.41 13.36
C MET A 492 -20.36 10.56 12.14
N LYS A 493 -20.30 11.19 10.97
CA LYS A 493 -19.75 10.62 9.73
C LYS A 493 -18.76 11.59 9.08
N PHE A 494 -17.78 11.05 8.36
CA PHE A 494 -16.72 11.78 7.67
C PHE A 494 -16.87 11.45 6.18
N LEU A 495 -17.16 12.47 5.38
CA LEU A 495 -17.54 12.33 3.99
C LEU A 495 -16.39 12.71 3.07
N PHE A 496 -16.11 11.81 2.14
CA PHE A 496 -15.27 11.99 0.97
C PHE A 496 -16.14 11.61 -0.23
N PRO A 497 -16.85 12.55 -0.88
CA PRO A 497 -17.98 12.22 -1.76
C PRO A 497 -17.59 11.37 -2.98
N ASN A 498 -18.13 10.16 -3.07
CA ASN A 498 -17.77 9.17 -4.08
C ASN A 498 -18.98 8.44 -4.68
N HIS A 499 -18.80 7.86 -5.87
CA HIS A 499 -19.82 7.07 -6.58
C HIS A 499 -20.22 5.75 -5.89
N HIS A 500 -19.48 5.33 -4.85
CA HIS A 500 -19.69 4.05 -4.16
C HIS A 500 -20.54 4.17 -2.87
N ALA A 501 -20.95 5.40 -2.51
CA ALA A 501 -21.65 5.72 -1.26
C ALA A 501 -20.91 5.24 0.02
N ILE A 502 -19.57 5.22 -0.03
CA ILE A 502 -18.69 4.86 1.07
C ILE A 502 -18.32 6.10 1.89
N TYR A 503 -18.12 5.93 3.20
CA TYR A 503 -17.68 6.98 4.12
C TYR A 503 -17.12 6.35 5.41
N LEU A 504 -16.35 7.13 6.18
CA LEU A 504 -15.98 6.76 7.55
C LEU A 504 -17.10 7.20 8.51
N HIS A 505 -17.38 6.46 9.58
CA HIS A 505 -18.39 6.88 10.57
C HIS A 505 -18.23 6.25 11.97
N ASP A 506 -18.89 6.83 12.98
CA ASP A 506 -19.00 6.26 14.33
C ASP A 506 -19.97 5.06 14.36
N THR A 507 -20.06 4.33 15.47
CA THR A 507 -21.08 3.29 15.62
C THR A 507 -21.52 3.06 17.07
N PRO A 508 -22.83 2.82 17.32
CA PRO A 508 -23.28 2.37 18.64
C PRO A 508 -22.80 0.95 18.97
N LYS A 509 -22.35 0.17 17.98
CA LYS A 509 -21.89 -1.22 18.16
C LYS A 509 -20.41 -1.32 18.55
N ARG A 510 -19.94 -0.44 19.46
CA ARG A 510 -18.51 -0.33 19.85
C ARG A 510 -17.88 -1.66 20.31
N LYS A 511 -18.65 -2.58 20.89
CA LYS A 511 -18.17 -3.93 21.28
C LYS A 511 -17.62 -4.78 20.11
N LEU A 512 -17.91 -4.43 18.86
CA LEU A 512 -17.37 -5.14 17.68
C LEU A 512 -15.89 -4.84 17.43
N PHE A 513 -15.33 -3.73 17.93
CA PHE A 513 -13.89 -3.45 17.82
C PHE A 513 -13.04 -4.43 18.64
N LYS A 514 -13.61 -5.05 19.70
CA LYS A 514 -12.96 -6.12 20.50
C LYS A 514 -12.89 -7.49 19.77
N ARG A 515 -13.30 -7.59 18.51
CA ARG A 515 -13.18 -8.81 17.70
C ARG A 515 -11.91 -8.77 16.86
N SER A 516 -11.27 -9.92 16.68
CA SER A 516 -10.12 -10.09 15.77
C SER A 516 -10.54 -9.93 14.31
N ARG A 517 -11.58 -10.65 13.88
CA ARG A 517 -12.24 -10.43 12.57
C ARG A 517 -13.26 -9.30 12.68
N ARG A 518 -13.10 -8.23 11.88
CA ARG A 518 -13.94 -7.01 11.89
C ARG A 518 -14.62 -6.68 10.56
N ALA A 519 -14.78 -7.68 9.68
CA ALA A 519 -15.54 -7.61 8.44
C ALA A 519 -17.08 -7.72 8.68
N PHE A 520 -17.70 -6.71 9.29
CA PHE A 520 -19.12 -6.74 9.72
C PHE A 520 -20.04 -5.69 9.07
N SER A 521 -19.52 -4.76 8.28
CA SER A 521 -20.31 -3.69 7.65
C SER A 521 -20.96 -4.18 6.34
N SER A 522 -21.42 -3.22 5.53
CA SER A 522 -21.95 -3.40 4.18
C SER A 522 -21.21 -2.47 3.20
N GLY A 523 -19.90 -2.31 3.38
CA GLY A 523 -19.02 -1.44 2.57
C GLY A 523 -18.41 -0.29 3.37
N CYS A 524 -19.23 0.54 4.04
CA CYS A 524 -18.75 1.71 4.80
C CYS A 524 -17.83 1.33 5.98
N ILE A 525 -16.95 2.25 6.39
CA ILE A 525 -15.91 1.99 7.40
C ILE A 525 -16.34 2.60 8.73
N ARG A 526 -16.35 1.81 9.80
CA ARG A 526 -16.64 2.31 11.17
C ARG A 526 -15.34 2.56 11.91
N VAL A 527 -15.17 3.73 12.51
CA VAL A 527 -13.94 4.16 13.19
C VAL A 527 -14.11 4.06 14.70
N ALA A 528 -13.22 3.34 15.38
CA ALA A 528 -13.29 3.18 16.84
C ALA A 528 -13.14 4.52 17.57
N ARG A 529 -12.18 5.35 17.14
CA ARG A 529 -11.88 6.67 17.73
C ARG A 529 -12.52 7.82 16.95
N ALA A 530 -13.75 7.64 16.47
CA ALA A 530 -14.45 8.66 15.68
C ALA A 530 -14.54 10.03 16.39
N GLU A 531 -14.83 10.08 17.69
CA GLU A 531 -14.86 11.37 18.43
C GLU A 531 -13.49 12.07 18.42
N ASP A 532 -12.40 11.32 18.62
CA ASP A 532 -11.04 11.86 18.58
C ASP A 532 -10.66 12.34 17.17
N LEU A 533 -11.06 11.60 16.13
CA LEU A 533 -10.86 11.99 14.73
C LEU A 533 -11.61 13.30 14.41
N ALA A 534 -12.83 13.48 14.93
CA ALA A 534 -13.55 14.74 14.78
C ALA A 534 -12.87 15.90 15.53
N VAL A 535 -12.31 15.67 16.72
CA VAL A 535 -11.50 16.68 17.44
C VAL A 535 -10.25 17.03 16.64
N PHE A 536 -9.52 16.04 16.13
CA PHE A 536 -8.33 16.24 15.31
C PHE A 536 -8.62 17.08 14.06
N LEU A 537 -9.68 16.74 13.33
CA LEU A 537 -10.04 17.41 12.08
C LEU A 537 -10.63 18.81 12.26
N LEU A 538 -11.32 19.09 13.38
CA LEU A 538 -12.09 20.33 13.57
C LEU A 538 -11.54 21.25 14.68
N GLY A 539 -10.49 20.85 15.40
CA GLY A 539 -9.95 21.58 16.55
C GLY A 539 -9.68 23.06 16.26
N ASP A 540 -8.91 23.33 15.21
CA ASP A 540 -8.52 24.68 14.76
C ASP A 540 -9.72 25.53 14.29
N MET A 541 -10.86 24.88 13.97
CA MET A 541 -12.14 25.53 13.68
C MET A 541 -12.96 25.83 14.96
N GLY A 542 -12.33 25.75 16.13
CA GLY A 542 -12.95 25.96 17.44
C GLY A 542 -13.86 24.80 17.90
N TYR A 543 -13.69 23.58 17.38
CA TYR A 543 -14.45 22.41 17.82
C TYR A 543 -13.64 21.56 18.81
N ASN A 544 -13.60 22.03 20.07
CA ASN A 544 -13.14 21.20 21.18
C ASN A 544 -14.08 20.00 21.43
N ARG A 545 -13.62 19.08 22.27
CA ARG A 545 -14.32 17.81 22.56
C ARG A 545 -15.72 18.04 23.14
N GLU A 546 -15.89 19.07 23.94
CA GLU A 546 -17.13 19.45 24.62
C GLU A 546 -18.17 19.92 23.59
N ARG A 547 -17.75 20.78 22.65
CA ARG A 547 -18.56 21.23 21.51
C ARG A 547 -18.95 20.04 20.62
N ILE A 548 -18.00 19.16 20.28
CA ILE A 548 -18.30 17.98 19.45
C ILE A 548 -19.30 17.05 20.16
N LYS A 549 -19.13 16.77 21.46
CA LYS A 549 -20.09 15.99 22.25
C LYS A 549 -21.48 16.64 22.29
N ARG A 550 -21.56 17.97 22.43
CA ARG A 550 -22.84 18.70 22.43
C ARG A 550 -23.52 18.66 21.07
N GLU A 551 -22.84 19.08 20.01
CA GLU A 551 -23.40 19.17 18.66
C GLU A 551 -23.80 17.77 18.12
N SER A 552 -22.97 16.75 18.33
CA SER A 552 -23.25 15.37 17.87
C SER A 552 -24.40 14.67 18.60
N ARG A 553 -24.88 15.26 19.72
CA ARG A 553 -26.03 14.76 20.48
C ARG A 553 -27.37 15.39 20.10
N ARG A 554 -27.38 16.40 19.22
CA ARG A 554 -28.59 17.11 18.75
C ARG A 554 -29.53 16.19 17.95
N SER A 555 -30.77 16.64 17.77
CA SER A 555 -31.83 15.98 16.99
C SER A 555 -31.79 16.27 15.49
N LYS A 556 -30.98 17.26 15.06
CA LYS A 556 -30.78 17.68 13.67
C LYS A 556 -29.29 17.65 13.35
N GLU A 557 -28.93 17.19 12.15
CA GLU A 557 -27.54 17.11 11.73
C GLU A 557 -26.89 18.50 11.55
N LYS A 558 -25.60 18.57 11.84
CA LYS A 558 -24.75 19.75 11.62
C LYS A 558 -23.59 19.35 10.72
N TRP A 559 -23.57 19.93 9.53
CA TRP A 559 -22.45 19.83 8.59
C TRP A 559 -21.36 20.84 8.95
N VAL A 560 -20.11 20.42 8.79
CA VAL A 560 -18.90 21.24 8.93
C VAL A 560 -18.00 20.93 7.74
N ASN A 561 -17.69 21.95 6.93
CA ASN A 561 -16.82 21.82 5.76
C ASN A 561 -15.37 21.95 6.22
N LEU A 562 -14.55 20.96 5.89
CA LEU A 562 -13.13 20.97 6.19
C LEU A 562 -12.42 22.04 5.35
N GLN A 563 -11.55 22.79 6.01
CA GLN A 563 -10.68 23.78 5.36
C GLN A 563 -9.33 23.15 5.05
N GLN A 564 -8.56 23.77 4.15
CA GLN A 564 -7.16 23.38 3.97
C GLN A 564 -6.34 23.69 5.24
N PRO A 565 -5.32 22.89 5.59
CA PRO A 565 -4.84 21.70 4.89
C PRO A 565 -5.60 20.41 5.25
N LYS A 566 -6.67 20.48 6.05
CA LYS A 566 -7.39 19.31 6.62
C LYS A 566 -8.34 18.58 5.66
N ARG A 567 -8.34 18.92 4.37
CA ARG A 567 -9.02 18.15 3.29
C ARG A 567 -8.12 17.01 2.80
N TYR A 568 -7.86 16.05 3.70
CA TYR A 568 -6.92 14.97 3.44
C TYR A 568 -7.40 13.98 2.37
N PRO A 569 -6.54 13.51 1.46
CA PRO A 569 -6.81 12.33 0.65
C PRO A 569 -7.12 11.12 1.54
N VAL A 570 -8.13 10.34 1.18
CA VAL A 570 -8.54 9.09 1.82
C VAL A 570 -8.20 7.95 0.88
N LEU A 571 -7.21 7.14 1.25
CA LEU A 571 -6.77 5.97 0.51
C LEU A 571 -7.35 4.71 1.18
N LEU A 572 -8.30 4.05 0.51
CA LEU A 572 -8.81 2.75 0.95
C LEU A 572 -8.00 1.65 0.26
N SER A 573 -7.08 1.03 1.00
CA SER A 573 -6.09 0.11 0.48
C SER A 573 -6.29 -1.33 0.97
N TYR A 574 -5.76 -2.29 0.24
CA TYR A 574 -5.85 -3.71 0.56
C TYR A 574 -4.45 -4.33 0.65
N TYR A 575 -3.80 -4.23 1.80
CA TYR A 575 -2.45 -4.76 2.01
C TYR A 575 -2.45 -5.90 3.04
N THR A 576 -2.23 -7.13 2.57
CA THR A 576 -2.18 -8.34 3.41
C THR A 576 -0.81 -8.57 4.03
N ALA A 577 0.23 -7.88 3.54
CA ALA A 577 1.51 -7.62 4.22
C ALA A 577 1.77 -6.10 4.22
N TRP A 578 2.18 -5.53 5.35
CA TRP A 578 2.46 -4.08 5.48
C TRP A 578 3.46 -3.80 6.63
N VAL A 579 3.95 -2.56 6.71
CA VAL A 579 4.82 -2.08 7.79
C VAL A 579 4.01 -1.26 8.79
N ASP A 580 4.20 -1.47 10.10
CA ASP A 580 3.60 -0.63 11.14
C ASP A 580 4.45 0.61 11.48
N LYS A 581 3.97 1.39 12.45
CA LYS A 581 4.62 2.63 12.91
C LYS A 581 6.01 2.42 13.53
N ASP A 582 6.34 1.19 13.94
CA ASP A 582 7.59 0.83 14.61
C ASP A 582 8.56 0.14 13.63
N GLY A 583 8.21 0.08 12.33
CA GLY A 583 9.01 -0.54 11.28
C GLY A 583 8.81 -2.05 11.14
N HIS A 584 7.91 -2.67 11.92
CA HIS A 584 7.76 -4.12 11.90
C HIS A 584 6.87 -4.61 10.76
N MET A 585 7.27 -5.72 10.16
CA MET A 585 6.46 -6.45 9.18
C MET A 585 5.25 -7.10 9.83
N ASN A 586 4.08 -6.71 9.36
CA ASN A 586 2.78 -7.20 9.80
C ASN A 586 2.04 -7.90 8.65
N TYR A 587 1.20 -8.87 9.01
CA TYR A 587 0.48 -9.71 8.05
C TYR A 587 -0.97 -9.93 8.48
N SER A 588 -1.87 -10.11 7.51
CA SER A 588 -3.29 -10.36 7.73
C SER A 588 -3.81 -11.43 6.78
N PRO A 589 -4.77 -12.28 7.19
CA PRO A 589 -5.52 -13.12 6.28
C PRO A 589 -6.16 -12.32 5.13
N ASP A 590 -6.19 -12.92 3.94
CA ASP A 590 -6.88 -12.38 2.77
C ASP A 590 -8.41 -12.47 2.93
N ILE A 591 -9.00 -11.51 3.64
CA ILE A 591 -10.41 -11.54 4.07
C ILE A 591 -11.43 -11.52 2.93
N TYR A 592 -11.05 -11.07 1.74
CA TYR A 592 -11.90 -11.01 0.53
C TYR A 592 -11.43 -11.93 -0.61
N GLY A 593 -10.30 -12.63 -0.47
CA GLY A 593 -9.80 -13.56 -1.49
C GLY A 593 -9.16 -12.87 -2.70
N TYR A 594 -8.52 -11.72 -2.50
CA TYR A 594 -7.94 -10.89 -3.57
C TYR A 594 -6.47 -11.19 -3.89
N ASP A 595 -5.71 -11.86 -3.02
CA ASP A 595 -4.29 -12.13 -3.24
C ASP A 595 -4.11 -13.13 -4.40
N LYS A 596 -4.84 -14.25 -4.38
CA LYS A 596 -4.76 -15.30 -5.41
C LYS A 596 -5.18 -14.87 -6.83
N PRO A 597 -6.24 -14.05 -7.04
CA PRO A 597 -6.51 -13.45 -8.35
C PRO A 597 -5.37 -12.57 -8.87
N LEU A 598 -4.73 -11.78 -8.00
CA LEU A 598 -3.57 -10.96 -8.39
C LEU A 598 -2.35 -11.82 -8.68
N GLU A 599 -2.05 -12.83 -7.87
CA GLU A 599 -1.00 -13.81 -8.15
C GLU A 599 -1.16 -14.40 -9.55
N LYS A 600 -2.38 -14.79 -9.94
CA LYS A 600 -2.67 -15.28 -11.30
C LYS A 600 -2.42 -14.20 -12.37
N LEU A 601 -2.91 -12.97 -12.17
CA LEU A 601 -2.69 -11.86 -13.12
C LEU A 601 -1.20 -11.51 -13.26
N TYR A 602 -0.45 -11.56 -12.15
CA TYR A 602 0.99 -11.30 -12.08
C TYR A 602 1.75 -12.38 -12.86
N GLN A 603 1.47 -13.66 -12.59
CA GLN A 603 2.05 -14.79 -13.34
C GLN A 603 1.65 -14.83 -14.82
N GLN A 604 0.51 -14.23 -15.19
CA GLN A 604 0.14 -14.03 -16.59
C GLN A 604 0.94 -12.88 -17.22
N ALA A 605 1.05 -11.73 -16.54
CA ALA A 605 1.86 -10.61 -16.99
C ALA A 605 3.33 -11.03 -17.21
N LEU A 606 3.93 -11.74 -16.24
CA LEU A 606 5.30 -12.28 -16.35
C LEU A 606 5.54 -13.21 -17.56
N LYS A 607 4.50 -13.86 -18.09
CA LYS A 607 4.59 -14.72 -19.29
C LYS A 607 4.37 -13.98 -20.61
N HIS A 608 4.00 -12.70 -20.55
CA HIS A 608 3.80 -11.84 -21.70
C HIS A 608 4.92 -10.80 -21.90
N LEU A 609 5.86 -10.71 -20.94
CA LEU A 609 7.13 -9.98 -21.02
C LEU A 609 8.18 -10.78 -21.82
#